data_AF-A0A1H5RM79-F1
#
_entry.id   AF-A0A1H5RM79-F1
#
_cell.length_a   1.000
_cell.length_b   1.000
_cell.length_c   1.000
_cell.angle_alpha   90.00
_cell.angle_beta   90.00
_cell.angle_gamma   90.00
#
_symmetry.space_group_name_H-M   'P 1'
#
loop_
_entity.id
_entity.type
_entity.pdbx_description
1 polymer ?
#
loop_
_entity_poly.entity_id
_entity_poly.type
_entity_poly.pdbx_seq_one_letter_code
_entity_poly.pdbx_strand_id
1 'polypeptide(L)'
;MKKRFFAFLLFIVFIFSINLNVYADALDDVKFILKNYYVDDVPQKVLDANSIDEALKALNDPYTQYFTREEFNDFLNSINNSFSGIGVQIEKVSEGIKIMTVFDSSPAKEAGLKAGDIIIEADGTSLKDLQLEKAIKLIRGAEGTSVNLKIKRGDSTFEVLVTRKKIQFPTVEFKKINNIGYIRILSFGETTDVDFKNYVEKNKTLDGFIIDLRNNPGGYLQTAVNLGGYFVGQKPIVLLKGKDFTQEYESDNDEILKGKKVVFLVNENSASASEVLTGAIQDYKRGLIIGNKTFGKGTVQTFLGLSDGGVLKLTIQRFYSPKGNKINKVGIQPDIFVKDSQMQFDIAYMLLGKSSKIKKGFCMVKIGDSYYEIDKNLLKNKKYYDAFIYLLNNNYIKEYYDGTNQKYVRIAMKKSIIEKLATGKAYVERVKTKKGYSYVIRYYTALKKGA
;
A
#
# COMPACT_ATOMS: atom_id res chain seq x y z
N MET A 1 36.61 2.11 9.06
CA MET A 1 35.21 2.05 8.56
C MET A 1 34.27 2.40 9.70
N LYS A 2 33.84 3.66 9.78
CA LYS A 2 32.96 4.13 10.86
C LYS A 2 31.54 3.63 10.59
N LYS A 3 31.09 2.64 11.37
CA LYS A 3 29.68 2.23 11.44
C LYS A 3 28.88 3.44 11.94
N ARG A 4 28.17 4.13 11.04
CA ARG A 4 27.19 5.15 11.41
C ARG A 4 25.91 4.42 11.80
N PHE A 5 25.77 4.13 13.09
CA PHE A 5 24.52 3.67 13.68
C PHE A 5 23.59 4.89 13.72
N PHE A 6 22.83 5.13 12.66
CA PHE A 6 21.73 6.10 12.69
C PHE A 6 20.43 5.33 12.97
N ALA A 7 20.26 4.96 14.23
CA ALA A 7 18.95 4.55 14.73
C ALA A 7 18.09 5.82 14.85
N PHE A 8 17.28 6.11 13.84
CA PHE A 8 16.22 7.10 13.95
C PHE A 8 14.89 6.35 13.98
N LEU A 9 14.51 6.03 15.22
CA LEU A 9 13.12 6.12 15.67
C LEU A 9 12.51 7.42 15.12
N LEU A 10 11.18 7.48 15.03
CA LEU A 10 10.43 8.73 14.99
C LEU A 10 11.20 9.79 15.80
N PHE A 11 11.70 10.87 15.17
CA PHE A 11 12.36 11.93 15.92
C PHE A 11 11.25 12.72 16.63
N ILE A 12 10.64 12.09 17.64
CA ILE A 12 9.94 12.77 18.70
C ILE A 12 11.07 13.41 19.50
N VAL A 13 11.41 14.65 19.16
CA VAL A 13 12.14 15.48 20.12
C VAL A 13 11.13 15.82 21.21
N PHE A 14 11.07 14.98 22.25
CA PHE A 14 10.65 15.48 23.54
C PHE A 14 11.78 16.39 24.01
N ILE A 15 11.71 17.68 23.70
CA ILE A 15 12.48 18.68 24.44
C ILE A 15 11.84 18.73 25.83
N PHE A 16 12.20 17.80 26.71
CA PHE A 16 12.05 18.01 28.13
C PHE A 16 13.33 18.66 28.65
N SER A 17 13.11 19.71 29.44
CA SER A 17 14.11 20.48 30.21
C SER A 17 14.69 21.72 29.53
N ILE A 18 13.87 22.77 29.44
CA ILE A 18 14.21 24.03 30.11
C ILE A 18 13.01 24.39 30.99
N ASN A 19 13.19 24.40 32.31
CA ASN A 19 12.25 25.02 33.23
C ASN A 19 12.30 26.54 32.98
N LEU A 20 11.44 27.03 32.11
CA LEU A 20 10.99 28.42 32.11
C LEU A 20 9.53 28.40 32.55
N ASN A 21 9.32 28.62 33.85
CA ASN A 21 8.00 29.05 34.32
C ASN A 21 7.66 30.34 33.57
N VAL A 22 6.58 30.34 32.79
CA VAL A 22 5.52 31.36 32.63
C VAL A 22 4.67 30.88 31.45
N TYR A 23 3.37 30.64 31.69
CA TYR A 23 2.28 30.41 30.74
C TYR A 23 2.58 30.66 29.25
N ALA A 24 3.15 29.69 28.53
CA ALA A 24 3.25 29.75 27.07
C ALA A 24 1.95 29.19 26.47
N ASP A 25 1.19 30.04 25.78
CA ASP A 25 -0.02 29.66 25.05
C ASP A 25 0.37 28.65 23.94
N ALA A 26 -0.35 27.54 23.81
CA ALA A 26 -0.12 26.56 22.75
C ALA A 26 -0.23 27.19 21.35
N LEU A 27 -0.99 28.29 21.23
CA LEU A 27 -1.01 29.12 20.02
C LEU A 27 0.36 29.75 19.72
N ASP A 28 1.07 30.25 20.72
CA ASP A 28 2.39 30.85 20.55
C ASP A 28 3.42 29.79 20.16
N ASP A 29 3.36 28.59 20.74
CA ASP A 29 4.16 27.45 20.31
C ASP A 29 3.91 27.14 18.83
N VAL A 30 2.64 27.04 18.41
CA VAL A 30 2.27 26.76 17.02
C VAL A 30 2.80 27.85 16.08
N LYS A 31 2.63 29.13 16.42
CA LYS A 31 3.13 30.25 15.60
C LYS A 31 4.66 30.24 15.49
N PHE A 32 5.36 30.01 16.61
CA PHE A 32 6.81 29.90 16.65
C PHE A 32 7.28 28.74 15.78
N ILE A 33 6.68 27.57 15.94
CA ILE A 33 7.05 26.36 15.20
C ILE A 33 6.81 26.55 13.70
N LEU A 34 5.65 27.07 13.31
CA LEU A 34 5.33 27.37 11.91
C LEU A 34 6.37 28.31 11.31
N LYS A 35 6.64 29.44 11.98
CA LYS A 35 7.58 30.45 11.48
C LYS A 35 8.99 29.90 11.23
N ASN A 36 9.46 28.99 12.08
CA ASN A 36 10.85 28.53 12.06
C ASN A 36 11.07 27.20 11.30
N TYR A 37 10.06 26.34 11.21
CA TYR A 37 10.23 24.97 10.72
C TYR A 37 9.29 24.58 9.58
N TYR A 38 8.28 25.38 9.25
CA TYR A 38 7.42 25.08 8.11
C TYR A 38 8.22 25.13 6.79
N VAL A 39 7.87 24.23 5.87
CA VAL A 39 8.64 24.03 4.63
C VAL A 39 8.62 25.25 3.69
N ASP A 40 7.57 26.06 3.75
CA ASP A 40 7.39 27.27 2.93
C ASP A 40 7.36 28.52 3.82
N ASP A 41 7.28 29.70 3.20
CA ASP A 41 7.10 30.95 3.95
C ASP A 41 5.70 31.01 4.57
N VAL A 42 5.65 31.43 5.83
CA VAL A 42 4.42 31.53 6.61
C VAL A 42 3.76 32.90 6.38
N PRO A 43 2.50 32.96 5.93
CA PRO A 43 1.79 34.22 5.73
C PRO A 43 1.60 34.98 7.06
N GLN A 44 1.67 36.32 7.02
CA GLN A 44 1.50 37.16 8.23
C GLN A 44 0.17 36.89 8.96
N LYS A 45 -0.93 36.66 8.22
CA LYS A 45 -2.24 36.27 8.78
C LYS A 45 -2.23 35.01 9.67
N VAL A 46 -1.23 34.13 9.52
CA VAL A 46 -1.06 32.96 10.40
C VAL A 46 -0.49 33.41 11.76
N LEU A 47 0.43 34.38 11.73
CA LEU A 47 1.07 34.93 12.93
C LEU A 47 0.11 35.87 13.70
N ASP A 48 -0.82 36.51 13.00
CA ASP A 48 -1.83 37.39 13.57
C ASP A 48 -3.08 36.65 14.09
N ALA A 49 -3.18 35.34 13.86
CA ALA A 49 -4.34 34.53 14.25
C ALA A 49 -4.55 34.50 15.77
N ASN A 50 -5.81 34.41 16.21
CA ASN A 50 -6.20 34.42 17.63
C ASN A 50 -6.50 33.01 18.18
N SER A 51 -6.39 31.97 17.34
CA SER A 51 -6.55 30.57 17.74
C SER A 51 -5.73 29.65 16.85
N ILE A 52 -5.45 28.43 17.33
CA ILE A 52 -4.74 27.40 16.55
C ILE A 52 -5.52 27.09 15.27
N ASP A 53 -6.83 26.92 15.37
CA ASP A 53 -7.71 26.65 14.22
C ASP A 53 -7.64 27.76 13.16
N GLU A 54 -7.63 29.02 13.59
CA GLU A 54 -7.49 30.16 12.68
C GLU A 54 -6.11 30.17 12.01
N ALA A 55 -5.04 29.93 12.77
CA ALA A 55 -3.67 29.85 12.25
C ALA A 55 -3.53 28.75 11.18
N LEU A 56 -4.06 27.55 11.46
CA LEU A 56 -4.00 26.40 10.55
C LEU A 56 -4.88 26.59 9.30
N LYS A 57 -6.08 27.16 9.44
CA LYS A 57 -6.93 27.54 8.30
C LYS A 57 -6.24 28.60 7.44
N ALA A 58 -5.57 29.57 8.05
CA ALA A 58 -4.84 30.61 7.36
C ALA A 58 -3.63 30.05 6.59
N LEU A 59 -2.94 29.05 7.15
CA LEU A 59 -1.80 28.37 6.52
C LEU A 59 -2.21 27.64 5.23
N ASN A 60 -3.44 27.12 5.17
CA ASN A 60 -4.01 26.43 4.02
C ASN A 60 -3.18 25.21 3.56
N ASP A 61 -2.61 24.49 4.53
CA ASP A 61 -1.96 23.19 4.33
C ASP A 61 -2.80 22.10 4.99
N PRO A 62 -3.48 21.23 4.22
CA PRO A 62 -4.34 20.19 4.78
C PRO A 62 -3.57 19.11 5.55
N TYR A 63 -2.23 19.09 5.48
CA TYR A 63 -1.39 18.12 6.16
C TYR A 63 -0.78 18.62 7.47
N THR A 64 -0.85 19.93 7.72
CA THR A 64 -0.44 20.53 8.99
C THR A 64 -1.65 20.62 9.90
N GLN A 65 -1.62 19.89 11.02
CA GLN A 65 -2.78 19.64 11.87
C GLN A 65 -2.38 19.69 13.34
N TYR A 66 -3.23 20.28 14.17
CA TYR A 66 -3.16 20.10 15.62
C TYR A 66 -3.92 18.84 16.02
N PHE A 67 -3.36 18.08 16.94
CA PHE A 67 -4.02 16.96 17.59
C PHE A 67 -4.00 17.18 19.10
N THR A 68 -5.13 16.94 19.74
CA THR A 68 -5.13 16.61 21.16
C THR A 68 -4.35 15.30 21.40
N ARG A 69 -3.98 15.01 22.64
CA ARG A 69 -3.30 13.76 23.00
C ARG A 69 -4.11 12.52 22.61
N GLU A 70 -5.44 12.57 22.74
CA GLU A 70 -6.33 11.47 22.35
C GLU A 70 -6.33 11.28 20.83
N GLU A 71 -6.52 12.35 20.07
CA GLU A 71 -6.52 12.30 18.60
C GLU A 71 -5.18 11.85 18.03
N PHE A 72 -4.06 12.24 18.65
CA PHE A 72 -2.74 11.79 18.24
C PHE A 72 -2.56 10.29 18.46
N ASN A 73 -3.03 9.76 19.59
CA ASN A 73 -3.01 8.33 19.85
C ASN A 73 -3.89 7.56 18.86
N ASP A 74 -5.08 8.07 18.55
CA ASP A 74 -5.95 7.49 17.52
C ASP A 74 -5.32 7.52 16.13
N PHE A 75 -4.61 8.59 15.81
CA PHE A 75 -3.84 8.71 14.57
C PHE A 75 -2.74 7.64 14.48
N LEU A 76 -1.90 7.48 15.51
CA LEU A 76 -0.85 6.45 15.54
C LEU A 76 -1.44 5.03 15.48
N ASN A 77 -2.54 4.82 16.20
CA ASN A 77 -3.29 3.58 16.20
C ASN A 77 -3.75 3.22 14.78
N SER A 78 -4.28 4.18 14.01
CA SER A 78 -4.70 3.98 12.62
C SER A 78 -3.55 3.55 11.69
N ILE A 79 -2.35 4.13 11.83
CA ILE A 79 -1.17 3.76 11.03
C ILE A 79 -0.75 2.32 11.34
N ASN A 80 -0.72 1.98 12.63
CA ASN A 80 -0.34 0.65 13.10
C ASN A 80 -1.45 -0.40 12.93
N ASN A 81 -2.56 -0.05 12.26
CA ASN A 81 -3.77 -0.85 12.13
C ASN A 81 -4.20 -1.44 13.49
N SER A 82 -4.08 -0.63 14.53
CA SER A 82 -4.37 -1.01 15.91
C SER A 82 -5.48 -0.13 16.46
N PHE A 83 -6.30 -0.67 17.35
CA PHE A 83 -7.41 0.06 17.94
C PHE A 83 -7.56 -0.36 19.40
N SER A 84 -7.83 0.62 20.27
CA SER A 84 -8.22 0.33 21.66
C SER A 84 -9.75 0.24 21.75
N GLY A 85 -10.23 -0.92 22.22
CA GLY A 85 -11.65 -1.21 22.32
C GLY A 85 -11.90 -2.65 22.74
N ILE A 86 -13.09 -3.16 22.39
CA ILE A 86 -13.53 -4.49 22.81
C ILE A 86 -13.29 -5.59 21.76
N GLY A 87 -12.96 -5.24 20.51
CA GLY A 87 -12.60 -6.22 19.48
C GLY A 87 -13.76 -6.90 18.78
N VAL A 88 -14.62 -6.09 18.18
CA VAL A 88 -15.76 -6.55 17.40
C VAL A 88 -15.85 -5.78 16.09
N GLN A 89 -16.42 -6.42 15.07
CA GLN A 89 -16.98 -5.73 13.90
C GLN A 89 -18.47 -5.53 14.15
N ILE A 90 -18.97 -4.33 13.86
CA ILE A 90 -20.33 -3.91 14.21
C ILE A 90 -21.08 -3.35 13.01
N GLU A 91 -22.40 -3.37 13.11
CA GLU A 91 -23.35 -2.80 12.17
C GLU A 91 -24.44 -2.04 12.94
N LYS A 92 -24.86 -0.89 12.42
CA LYS A 92 -25.99 -0.15 13.00
C LYS A 92 -27.29 -0.85 12.63
N VAL A 93 -28.13 -1.11 13.63
CA VAL A 93 -29.49 -1.64 13.46
C VAL A 93 -30.50 -0.78 14.21
N SER A 94 -31.80 -0.98 13.96
CA SER A 94 -32.88 -0.20 14.58
C SER A 94 -32.92 -0.27 16.11
N GLU A 95 -32.43 -1.37 16.70
CA GLU A 95 -32.45 -1.60 18.15
C GLU A 95 -31.17 -1.14 18.86
N GLY A 96 -30.09 -0.81 18.12
CA GLY A 96 -28.78 -0.54 18.70
C GLY A 96 -27.64 -0.86 17.75
N ILE A 97 -26.58 -1.49 18.26
CA ILE A 97 -25.38 -1.85 17.49
C ILE A 97 -25.23 -3.37 17.47
N LYS A 98 -25.41 -3.98 16.30
CA LYS A 98 -25.28 -5.43 16.12
C LYS A 98 -23.81 -5.82 15.97
N ILE A 99 -23.38 -6.86 16.68
CA ILE A 99 -22.07 -7.48 16.53
C ILE A 99 -22.10 -8.42 15.33
N MET A 100 -21.34 -8.10 14.29
CA MET A 100 -21.20 -8.92 13.09
C MET A 100 -20.12 -9.98 13.26
N THR A 101 -19.03 -9.64 13.94
CA THR A 101 -17.91 -10.54 14.20
C THR A 101 -17.29 -10.22 15.55
N VAL A 102 -16.90 -11.25 16.28
CA VAL A 102 -16.09 -11.14 17.50
C VAL A 102 -14.72 -11.70 17.16
N PHE A 103 -13.68 -10.88 17.28
CA PHE A 103 -12.33 -11.33 16.96
C PHE A 103 -11.83 -12.32 18.02
N ASP A 104 -11.09 -13.34 17.59
CA ASP A 104 -10.43 -14.25 18.53
C ASP A 104 -9.35 -13.49 19.33
N SER A 105 -9.16 -13.88 20.59
CA SER A 105 -8.29 -13.16 21.55
C SER A 105 -8.70 -11.71 21.86
N SER A 106 -9.95 -11.32 21.56
CA SER A 106 -10.48 -10.01 21.93
C SER A 106 -11.10 -9.99 23.35
N PRO A 107 -11.17 -8.81 24.00
CA PRO A 107 -11.94 -8.64 25.22
C PRO A 107 -13.41 -9.05 25.10
N ALA A 108 -14.04 -8.77 23.96
CA ALA A 108 -15.41 -9.17 23.69
C ALA A 108 -15.57 -10.70 23.71
N LYS A 109 -14.61 -11.43 23.14
CA LYS A 109 -14.58 -12.90 23.18
C LYS A 109 -14.43 -13.42 24.61
N GLU A 110 -13.49 -12.85 25.37
CA GLU A 110 -13.26 -13.18 26.79
C GLU A 110 -14.51 -12.91 27.64
N ALA A 111 -15.23 -11.82 27.35
CA ALA A 111 -16.49 -11.44 27.99
C ALA A 111 -17.71 -12.25 27.51
N GLY A 112 -17.53 -13.22 26.61
CA GLY A 112 -18.59 -14.11 26.14
C GLY A 112 -19.57 -13.48 25.15
N LEU A 113 -19.22 -12.35 24.53
CA LEU A 113 -19.96 -11.75 23.42
C LEU A 113 -19.88 -12.62 22.17
N LYS A 114 -20.93 -12.58 21.34
CA LYS A 114 -21.09 -13.43 20.15
C LYS A 114 -21.57 -12.61 18.96
N ALA A 115 -21.27 -13.09 17.75
CA ALA A 115 -21.89 -12.56 16.55
C ALA A 115 -23.43 -12.74 16.64
N GLY A 116 -24.16 -11.70 16.26
CA GLY A 116 -25.62 -11.62 16.39
C GLY A 116 -26.11 -10.88 17.64
N ASP A 117 -25.27 -10.70 18.66
CA ASP A 117 -25.60 -9.88 19.82
C ASP A 117 -25.86 -8.42 19.41
N ILE A 118 -26.77 -7.74 20.09
CA ILE A 118 -27.05 -6.30 19.90
C ILE A 118 -26.66 -5.56 21.17
N ILE A 119 -25.70 -4.64 21.06
CA ILE A 119 -25.34 -3.70 22.12
C ILE A 119 -26.41 -2.59 22.12
N ILE A 120 -27.20 -2.53 23.19
CA ILE A 120 -28.31 -1.57 23.33
C ILE A 120 -27.91 -0.37 24.19
N GLU A 121 -27.01 -0.54 25.16
CA GLU A 121 -26.47 0.55 25.98
C GLU A 121 -24.95 0.37 26.21
N ALA A 122 -24.22 1.48 26.34
CA ALA A 122 -22.84 1.52 26.79
C ALA A 122 -22.72 2.56 27.93
N ASP A 123 -22.22 2.14 29.09
CA ASP A 123 -22.13 2.94 30.32
C ASP A 123 -23.46 3.65 30.65
N GLY A 124 -24.58 2.93 30.51
CA GLY A 124 -25.93 3.43 30.76
C GLY A 124 -26.49 4.36 29.67
N THR A 125 -25.72 4.67 28.63
CA THR A 125 -26.17 5.48 27.49
C THR A 125 -26.76 4.60 26.40
N SER A 126 -28.03 4.82 26.04
CA SER A 126 -28.69 4.12 24.95
C SER A 126 -28.00 4.38 23.61
N LEU A 127 -27.74 3.31 22.86
CA LEU A 127 -27.13 3.35 21.54
C LEU A 127 -28.15 3.37 20.40
N LYS A 128 -29.45 3.24 20.71
CA LYS A 128 -30.53 3.06 19.71
C LYS A 128 -30.61 4.22 18.71
N ASP A 129 -30.61 5.45 19.21
CA ASP A 129 -30.81 6.65 18.37
C ASP A 129 -29.49 7.35 18.00
N LEU A 130 -28.35 6.82 18.44
CA LEU A 130 -27.04 7.37 18.11
C LEU A 130 -26.62 6.98 16.69
N GLN A 131 -25.99 7.92 16.00
CA GLN A 131 -25.18 7.61 14.81
C GLN A 131 -24.04 6.65 15.18
N LEU A 132 -23.63 5.82 14.21
CA LEU A 132 -22.65 4.76 14.42
C LEU A 132 -21.33 5.32 14.99
N GLU A 133 -20.88 6.46 14.51
CA GLU A 133 -19.65 7.12 14.93
C GLU A 133 -19.70 7.52 16.41
N LYS A 134 -20.85 8.02 16.88
CA LYS A 134 -21.04 8.37 18.30
C LYS A 134 -21.08 7.12 19.18
N ALA A 135 -21.75 6.06 18.72
CA ALA A 135 -21.77 4.79 19.44
C ALA A 135 -20.36 4.16 19.54
N ILE A 136 -19.56 4.24 18.48
CA ILE A 136 -18.16 3.79 18.48
C ILE A 136 -17.35 4.54 19.55
N LYS A 137 -17.51 5.86 19.67
CA LYS A 137 -16.79 6.66 20.68
C LYS A 137 -17.12 6.25 22.12
N LEU A 138 -18.36 5.81 22.39
CA LEU A 138 -18.75 5.32 23.72
C LEU A 138 -18.18 3.93 24.02
N ILE A 139 -18.12 3.05 23.02
CA ILE A 139 -17.61 1.68 23.18
C ILE A 139 -16.07 1.67 23.25
N ARG A 140 -15.41 2.55 22.49
CA ARG A 140 -13.95 2.73 22.52
C ARG A 140 -13.53 3.57 23.72
N GLY A 141 -12.22 3.59 23.97
CA GLY A 141 -11.62 4.27 25.10
C GLY A 141 -10.19 3.79 25.31
N ALA A 142 -9.50 4.42 26.26
CA ALA A 142 -8.12 4.08 26.58
C ALA A 142 -7.96 2.60 26.99
N GLU A 143 -6.83 2.01 26.65
CA GLU A 143 -6.47 0.66 27.06
C GLU A 143 -6.49 0.52 28.59
N GLY A 144 -6.98 -0.61 29.09
CA GLY A 144 -7.10 -0.91 30.51
C GLY A 144 -8.35 -0.31 31.18
N THR A 145 -9.04 0.63 30.54
CA THR A 145 -10.37 1.08 31.02
C THR A 145 -11.44 0.05 30.68
N SER A 146 -12.57 0.10 31.38
CA SER A 146 -13.70 -0.81 31.12
C SER A 146 -14.92 -0.05 30.60
N VAL A 147 -15.79 -0.76 29.90
CA VAL A 147 -17.12 -0.30 29.46
C VAL A 147 -18.16 -1.30 29.94
N ASN A 148 -19.22 -0.83 30.59
CA ASN A 148 -20.37 -1.66 30.91
C ASN A 148 -21.33 -1.67 29.71
N LEU A 149 -21.54 -2.84 29.12
CA LEU A 149 -22.41 -3.00 27.96
C LEU A 149 -23.68 -3.73 28.35
N LYS A 150 -24.82 -3.22 27.91
CA LYS A 150 -26.08 -3.96 27.95
C LYS A 150 -26.32 -4.60 26.59
N ILE A 151 -26.47 -5.92 26.60
CA ILE A 151 -26.53 -6.75 25.41
C ILE A 151 -27.91 -7.40 25.32
N LYS A 152 -28.50 -7.38 24.12
CA LYS A 152 -29.66 -8.20 23.74
C LYS A 152 -29.17 -9.39 22.92
N ARG A 153 -29.55 -10.60 23.35
CA ARG A 153 -29.26 -11.87 22.66
C ARG A 153 -30.54 -12.70 22.60
N GLY A 154 -31.14 -12.77 21.42
CA GLY A 154 -32.52 -13.27 21.28
C GLY A 154 -33.48 -12.39 22.06
N ASP A 155 -34.30 -12.99 22.92
CA ASP A 155 -35.27 -12.28 23.76
C ASP A 155 -34.72 -11.86 25.13
N SER A 156 -33.52 -12.31 25.48
CA SER A 156 -32.89 -12.01 26.77
C SER A 156 -31.97 -10.79 26.68
N THR A 157 -31.89 -10.05 27.78
CA THR A 157 -30.89 -8.99 27.97
C THR A 157 -29.98 -9.29 29.16
N PHE A 158 -28.73 -8.88 29.08
CA PHE A 158 -27.76 -9.00 30.17
C PHE A 158 -26.74 -7.87 30.11
N GLU A 159 -26.15 -7.53 31.25
CA GLU A 159 -25.03 -6.60 31.32
C GLU A 159 -23.70 -7.35 31.37
N VAL A 160 -22.67 -6.74 30.80
CA VAL A 160 -21.32 -7.28 30.80
C VAL A 160 -20.29 -6.15 30.82
N LEU A 161 -19.38 -6.23 31.79
CA LEU A 161 -18.24 -5.34 31.88
C LEU A 161 -17.13 -5.87 30.96
N VAL A 162 -16.66 -5.05 30.03
CA VAL A 162 -15.59 -5.42 29.10
C VAL A 162 -14.41 -4.47 29.27
N THR A 163 -13.25 -5.02 29.61
CA THR A 163 -12.00 -4.24 29.70
C THR A 163 -11.41 -4.03 28.32
N ARG A 164 -11.24 -2.77 27.91
CA ARG A 164 -10.67 -2.39 26.62
C ARG A 164 -9.20 -2.81 26.56
N LYS A 165 -8.80 -3.45 25.46
CA LYS A 165 -7.40 -3.77 25.16
C LYS A 165 -7.01 -3.17 23.82
N LYS A 166 -5.71 -2.97 23.62
CA LYS A 166 -5.20 -2.68 22.28
C LYS A 166 -5.30 -3.94 21.43
N ILE A 167 -5.93 -3.82 20.27
CA ILE A 167 -6.09 -4.90 19.30
C ILE A 167 -5.31 -4.50 18.07
N GLN A 168 -4.35 -5.33 17.68
CA GLN A 168 -3.50 -5.09 16.53
C GLN A 168 -3.93 -5.99 15.38
N PHE A 169 -4.33 -5.38 14.27
CA PHE A 169 -4.57 -6.09 13.03
C PHE A 169 -3.30 -6.07 12.17
N PRO A 170 -3.10 -7.06 11.29
CA PRO A 170 -1.97 -7.07 10.38
C PRO A 170 -1.93 -5.80 9.52
N THR A 171 -0.75 -5.20 9.39
CA THR A 171 -0.49 -4.10 8.43
C THR A 171 -0.12 -4.63 7.06
N VAL A 172 0.17 -5.92 6.96
CA VAL A 172 0.50 -6.64 5.73
C VAL A 172 -0.15 -8.03 5.74
N GLU A 173 -0.73 -8.41 4.60
CA GLU A 173 -1.34 -9.72 4.38
C GLU A 173 -0.55 -10.50 3.33
N PHE A 174 -0.44 -11.81 3.54
CA PHE A 174 0.32 -12.69 2.66
C PHE A 174 -0.56 -13.82 2.12
N LYS A 175 -0.44 -14.09 0.82
CA LYS A 175 -1.05 -15.25 0.17
C LYS A 175 -0.07 -15.85 -0.83
N LYS A 176 0.07 -17.19 -0.81
CA LYS A 176 0.78 -17.90 -1.88
C LYS A 176 -0.24 -18.30 -2.94
N ILE A 177 -0.04 -17.85 -4.18
CA ILE A 177 -0.92 -18.15 -5.31
C ILE A 177 -0.09 -18.95 -6.32
N ASN A 178 -0.23 -20.27 -6.30
CA ASN A 178 0.65 -21.20 -7.00
C ASN A 178 2.12 -20.96 -6.62
N ASN A 179 2.96 -20.49 -7.54
CA ASN A 179 4.37 -20.19 -7.28
C ASN A 179 4.67 -18.69 -7.16
N ILE A 180 3.64 -17.87 -6.95
CA ILE A 180 3.75 -16.41 -6.80
C ILE A 180 3.40 -16.00 -5.37
N GLY A 181 4.20 -15.10 -4.79
CA GLY A 181 3.91 -14.50 -3.50
C GLY A 181 3.06 -13.25 -3.69
N TYR A 182 1.85 -13.23 -3.15
CA TYR A 182 1.01 -12.05 -3.11
C TYR A 182 1.13 -11.41 -1.73
N ILE A 183 1.56 -10.15 -1.70
CA ILE A 183 1.80 -9.38 -0.49
C ILE A 183 0.96 -8.11 -0.59
N ARG A 184 -0.05 -7.97 0.26
CA ARG A 184 -0.88 -6.76 0.32
C ARG A 184 -0.47 -5.95 1.54
N ILE A 185 0.10 -4.77 1.30
CA ILE A 185 0.47 -3.86 2.38
C ILE A 185 -0.69 -2.89 2.57
N LEU A 186 -1.37 -2.98 3.70
CA LEU A 186 -2.53 -2.16 4.05
C LEU A 186 -2.10 -0.79 4.59
N SER A 187 -1.01 -0.77 5.35
CA SER A 187 -0.39 0.42 5.93
C SER A 187 1.10 0.16 6.16
N PHE A 188 1.91 1.22 6.19
CA PHE A 188 3.32 1.17 6.56
C PHE A 188 3.45 1.36 8.08
N GLY A 189 3.16 0.32 8.85
CA GLY A 189 3.29 0.29 10.31
C GLY A 189 4.71 -0.03 10.78
N GLU A 190 4.88 -0.11 12.09
CA GLU A 190 6.18 -0.33 12.74
C GLU A 190 6.85 -1.67 12.38
N THR A 191 6.08 -2.74 12.19
CA THR A 191 6.61 -4.10 11.95
C THR A 191 6.49 -4.56 10.50
N THR A 192 5.88 -3.75 9.63
CA THR A 192 5.48 -4.16 8.28
C THR A 192 6.67 -4.64 7.43
N ASP A 193 7.82 -3.99 7.54
CA ASP A 193 9.03 -4.34 6.81
C ASP A 193 9.67 -5.64 7.33
N VAL A 194 9.63 -5.88 8.64
CA VAL A 194 10.08 -7.13 9.26
C VAL A 194 9.19 -8.30 8.84
N ASP A 195 7.86 -8.13 8.89
CA ASP A 195 6.90 -9.14 8.46
C ASP A 195 7.06 -9.47 6.98
N PHE A 196 7.24 -8.44 6.15
CA PHE A 196 7.56 -8.58 4.73
C PHE A 196 8.82 -9.41 4.49
N LYS A 197 9.93 -9.05 5.16
CA LYS A 197 11.21 -9.77 5.05
C LYS A 197 11.05 -11.23 5.42
N ASN A 198 10.42 -11.50 6.56
CA ASN A 198 10.19 -12.85 7.06
C ASN A 198 9.40 -13.70 6.05
N TYR A 199 8.36 -13.13 5.43
CA TYR A 199 7.60 -13.83 4.40
C TYR A 199 8.45 -14.11 3.15
N VAL A 200 9.16 -13.11 2.63
CA VAL A 200 10.01 -13.26 1.44
C VAL A 200 11.12 -14.28 1.67
N GLU A 201 11.77 -14.25 2.82
CA GLU A 201 12.87 -15.16 3.15
C GLU A 201 12.41 -16.61 3.31
N LYS A 202 11.22 -16.84 3.87
CA LYS A 202 10.58 -18.16 3.92
C LYS A 202 10.16 -18.67 2.55
N ASN A 203 9.98 -17.77 1.58
CA ASN A 203 9.43 -18.05 0.26
C ASN A 203 10.41 -17.73 -0.89
N LYS A 204 11.73 -17.85 -0.66
CA LYS A 204 12.78 -17.59 -1.67
C LYS A 204 12.67 -18.43 -2.94
N THR A 205 11.93 -19.55 -2.91
CA THR A 205 11.74 -20.44 -4.06
C THR A 205 10.63 -20.01 -5.02
N LEU A 206 9.79 -19.03 -4.64
CA LEU A 206 8.73 -18.50 -5.51
C LEU A 206 9.31 -17.79 -6.74
N ASP A 207 8.57 -17.81 -7.86
CA ASP A 207 9.02 -17.25 -9.15
C ASP A 207 9.02 -15.71 -9.16
N GLY A 208 8.16 -15.11 -8.34
CA GLY A 208 8.04 -13.66 -8.24
C GLY A 208 7.02 -13.23 -7.20
N PHE A 209 6.88 -11.91 -7.04
CA PHE A 209 6.01 -11.31 -6.03
C PHE A 209 5.11 -10.23 -6.63
N ILE A 210 3.84 -10.23 -6.23
CA ILE A 210 2.89 -9.15 -6.45
C ILE A 210 2.81 -8.35 -5.15
N ILE A 211 3.17 -7.07 -5.20
CA ILE A 211 3.06 -6.13 -4.09
C ILE A 211 1.83 -5.27 -4.31
N ASP A 212 0.79 -5.46 -3.52
CA ASP A 212 -0.44 -4.71 -3.62
C ASP A 212 -0.45 -3.55 -2.61
N LEU A 213 -0.41 -2.31 -3.15
CA LEU A 213 -0.47 -1.05 -2.41
C LEU A 213 -1.81 -0.32 -2.65
N ARG A 214 -2.80 -0.97 -3.27
CA ARG A 214 -4.10 -0.36 -3.54
C ARG A 214 -4.81 -0.06 -2.23
N ASN A 215 -5.34 1.16 -2.13
CA ASN A 215 -5.98 1.68 -0.91
C ASN A 215 -5.04 1.77 0.29
N ASN A 216 -3.73 1.84 0.08
CA ASN A 216 -2.75 2.08 1.15
C ASN A 216 -2.43 3.59 1.26
N PRO A 217 -2.89 4.28 2.32
CA PRO A 217 -2.70 5.72 2.49
C PRO A 217 -1.25 6.11 2.90
N GLY A 218 -0.38 5.13 3.10
CA GLY A 218 1.00 5.30 3.54
C GLY A 218 1.19 4.84 4.97
N GLY A 219 1.91 5.65 5.76
CA GLY A 219 2.35 5.32 7.12
C GLY A 219 3.76 5.86 7.33
N TYR A 220 4.59 5.13 8.07
CA TYR A 220 5.94 5.56 8.38
C TYR A 220 6.84 5.56 7.15
N LEU A 221 7.53 6.70 6.93
CA LEU A 221 8.51 6.86 5.86
C LEU A 221 9.64 5.84 5.97
N GLN A 222 10.15 5.62 7.20
CA GLN A 222 11.25 4.69 7.43
C GLN A 222 10.88 3.26 7.02
N THR A 223 9.65 2.80 7.30
CA THR A 223 9.17 1.49 6.85
C THR A 223 9.19 1.37 5.33
N ALA A 224 8.79 2.42 4.60
CA ALA A 224 8.87 2.42 3.13
C ALA A 224 10.31 2.42 2.61
N VAL A 225 11.22 3.15 3.27
CA VAL A 225 12.65 3.15 2.97
C VAL A 225 13.24 1.74 3.18
N ASN A 226 12.98 1.15 4.34
CA ASN A 226 13.42 -0.20 4.69
C ASN A 226 12.94 -1.24 3.67
N LEU A 227 11.64 -1.20 3.33
CA LEU A 227 11.05 -2.03 2.27
C LEU A 227 11.73 -1.79 0.93
N GLY A 228 11.98 -0.52 0.55
CA GLY A 228 12.70 -0.15 -0.67
C GLY A 228 14.05 -0.86 -0.79
N GLY A 229 14.81 -0.94 0.30
CA GLY A 229 16.09 -1.66 0.36
C GLY A 229 16.00 -3.13 -0.05
N TYR A 230 14.92 -3.83 0.29
CA TYR A 230 14.72 -5.22 -0.12
C TYR A 230 14.62 -5.40 -1.64
N PHE A 231 14.26 -4.34 -2.37
CA PHE A 231 14.16 -4.35 -3.82
C PHE A 231 15.39 -3.78 -4.53
N VAL A 232 16.06 -2.76 -3.98
CA VAL A 232 17.13 -2.04 -4.69
C VAL A 232 18.46 -1.94 -3.93
N GLY A 233 18.54 -2.54 -2.74
CA GLY A 233 19.69 -2.46 -1.84
C GLY A 233 19.89 -1.07 -1.25
N GLN A 234 21.15 -0.73 -0.96
CA GLN A 234 21.57 0.55 -0.37
C GLN A 234 21.61 1.70 -1.39
N LYS A 235 20.59 1.80 -2.25
CA LYS A 235 20.42 2.94 -3.16
C LYS A 235 19.46 3.96 -2.55
N PRO A 236 19.53 5.25 -2.94
CA PRO A 236 18.54 6.25 -2.54
C PRO A 236 17.12 5.78 -2.83
N ILE A 237 16.27 5.73 -1.82
CA ILE A 237 14.85 5.39 -1.96
C ILE A 237 14.01 6.66 -2.16
N VAL A 238 14.44 7.78 -1.57
CA VAL A 238 13.72 9.04 -1.64
C VAL A 238 14.67 10.22 -1.52
N LEU A 239 14.34 11.31 -2.20
CA LEU A 239 15.00 12.61 -2.01
C LEU A 239 14.09 13.50 -1.18
N LEU A 240 14.59 14.01 -0.06
CA LEU A 240 13.90 14.95 0.82
C LEU A 240 14.43 16.35 0.58
N LYS A 241 13.54 17.30 0.31
CA LYS A 241 13.86 18.73 0.16
C LYS A 241 13.17 19.53 1.24
N GLY A 242 13.96 20.10 2.14
CA GLY A 242 13.51 21.12 3.10
C GLY A 242 13.64 22.52 2.50
N LYS A 243 13.56 23.55 3.35
CA LYS A 243 13.69 24.96 2.95
C LYS A 243 15.05 25.24 2.29
N ASP A 244 16.14 24.84 2.95
CA ASP A 244 17.51 25.17 2.55
C ASP A 244 18.42 23.95 2.31
N PHE A 245 17.84 22.74 2.20
CA PHE A 245 18.61 21.51 2.01
C PHE A 245 17.90 20.48 1.15
N THR A 246 18.71 19.63 0.50
CA THR A 246 18.28 18.40 -0.15
C THR A 246 19.11 17.25 0.39
N GLN A 247 18.45 16.15 0.73
CA GLN A 247 19.08 14.95 1.27
C GLN A 247 18.55 13.70 0.59
N GLU A 248 19.43 12.78 0.25
CA GLU A 248 19.08 11.43 -0.17
C GLU A 248 18.87 10.54 1.05
N TYR A 249 17.86 9.69 1.00
CA TYR A 249 17.56 8.77 2.10
C TYR A 249 17.55 7.34 1.57
N GLU A 250 18.38 6.50 2.20
CA GLU A 250 18.72 5.15 1.79
C GLU A 250 18.29 4.14 2.85
N SER A 251 18.22 2.88 2.45
CA SER A 251 18.01 1.76 3.36
C SER A 251 19.33 1.08 3.67
N ASP A 252 19.52 0.64 4.92
CA ASP A 252 20.64 -0.23 5.31
C ASP A 252 20.40 -1.71 4.93
N ASN A 253 19.20 -2.04 4.42
CA ASN A 253 18.82 -3.41 4.10
C ASN A 253 19.43 -3.90 2.77
N ASP A 254 19.80 -5.18 2.74
CA ASP A 254 20.24 -5.88 1.53
C ASP A 254 19.09 -6.16 0.55
N GLU A 255 19.42 -6.30 -0.74
CA GLU A 255 18.47 -6.64 -1.80
C GLU A 255 18.05 -8.12 -1.75
N ILE A 256 17.14 -8.47 -0.84
CA ILE A 256 16.65 -9.86 -0.66
C ILE A 256 15.82 -10.37 -1.84
N LEU A 257 15.27 -9.48 -2.68
CA LEU A 257 14.48 -9.86 -3.86
C LEU A 257 15.31 -9.97 -5.14
N LYS A 258 16.64 -9.83 -5.07
CA LYS A 258 17.53 -9.84 -6.25
C LYS A 258 17.23 -11.02 -7.19
N GLY A 259 17.04 -10.71 -8.47
CA GLY A 259 16.72 -11.69 -9.52
C GLY A 259 15.27 -12.19 -9.53
N LYS A 260 14.43 -11.81 -8.56
CA LYS A 260 12.98 -12.07 -8.58
C LYS A 260 12.24 -11.01 -9.39
N LYS A 261 11.28 -11.47 -10.19
CA LYS A 261 10.32 -10.58 -10.86
C LYS A 261 9.34 -10.02 -9.84
N VAL A 262 9.06 -8.73 -9.94
CA VAL A 262 8.15 -8.03 -9.03
C VAL A 262 7.18 -7.17 -9.83
N VAL A 263 5.92 -7.23 -9.46
CA VAL A 263 4.86 -6.35 -9.98
C VAL A 263 4.20 -5.63 -8.81
N PHE A 264 3.95 -4.34 -8.96
CA PHE A 264 3.24 -3.52 -7.99
C PHE A 264 1.84 -3.22 -8.51
N LEU A 265 0.85 -3.32 -7.63
CA LEU A 265 -0.52 -2.87 -7.89
C LEU A 265 -0.77 -1.58 -7.11
N VAL A 266 -1.24 -0.55 -7.80
CA VAL A 266 -1.49 0.78 -7.20
C VAL A 266 -2.82 1.35 -7.67
N ASN A 267 -3.39 2.27 -6.90
CA ASN A 267 -4.56 3.04 -7.32
C ASN A 267 -4.51 4.48 -6.80
N GLU A 268 -5.57 5.24 -7.05
CA GLU A 268 -5.71 6.65 -6.63
C GLU A 268 -5.65 6.85 -5.11
N ASN A 269 -5.85 5.80 -4.32
CA ASN A 269 -5.76 5.83 -2.86
C ASN A 269 -4.39 5.38 -2.34
N SER A 270 -3.48 4.94 -3.21
CA SER A 270 -2.07 4.71 -2.87
C SER A 270 -1.40 6.08 -2.64
N ALA A 271 -0.98 6.38 -1.41
CA ALA A 271 -0.48 7.71 -1.05
C ALA A 271 0.79 7.67 -0.18
N SER A 272 1.51 8.79 -0.12
CA SER A 272 2.58 9.03 0.87
C SER A 272 3.70 7.97 0.80
N ALA A 273 3.90 7.17 1.85
CA ALA A 273 4.90 6.10 1.90
C ALA A 273 4.73 5.06 0.78
N SER A 274 3.49 4.79 0.34
CA SER A 274 3.21 3.98 -0.86
C SER A 274 3.84 4.57 -2.11
N GLU A 275 3.81 5.90 -2.24
CA GLU A 275 4.36 6.62 -3.39
C GLU A 275 5.88 6.71 -3.31
N VAL A 276 6.45 6.86 -2.11
CA VAL A 276 7.91 6.75 -1.90
C VAL A 276 8.42 5.41 -2.42
N LEU A 277 7.83 4.30 -1.95
CA LEU A 277 8.23 2.97 -2.38
C LEU A 277 8.01 2.79 -3.89
N THR A 278 6.81 3.07 -4.40
CA THR A 278 6.48 2.93 -5.83
C THR A 278 7.43 3.73 -6.72
N GLY A 279 7.74 4.97 -6.33
CA GLY A 279 8.60 5.88 -7.09
C GLY A 279 10.03 5.36 -7.19
N ALA A 280 10.59 4.85 -6.09
CA ALA A 280 11.90 4.22 -6.10
C ALA A 280 11.94 2.99 -7.02
N ILE A 281 10.95 2.11 -6.92
CA ILE A 281 10.87 0.90 -7.75
C ILE A 281 10.77 1.25 -9.24
N GLN A 282 9.96 2.25 -9.58
CA GLN A 282 9.80 2.69 -10.97
C GLN A 282 11.07 3.35 -11.50
N ASP A 283 11.70 4.25 -10.73
CA ASP A 283 12.93 4.94 -11.15
C ASP A 283 14.07 3.98 -11.44
N TYR A 284 14.23 2.95 -10.61
CA TYR A 284 15.24 1.91 -10.81
C TYR A 284 14.81 0.80 -11.76
N LYS A 285 13.61 0.89 -12.36
CA LYS A 285 13.02 -0.14 -13.23
C LYS A 285 13.03 -1.53 -12.59
N ARG A 286 12.83 -1.57 -11.27
CA ARG A 286 13.02 -2.78 -10.46
C ARG A 286 11.79 -3.68 -10.45
N GLY A 287 10.63 -3.10 -10.69
CA GLY A 287 9.34 -3.79 -10.79
C GLY A 287 8.43 -3.04 -11.76
N LEU A 288 7.40 -3.74 -12.23
CA LEU A 288 6.38 -3.19 -13.12
C LEU A 288 5.23 -2.61 -12.30
N ILE A 289 4.84 -1.37 -12.53
CA ILE A 289 3.73 -0.71 -11.82
C ILE A 289 2.46 -0.80 -12.66
N ILE A 290 1.40 -1.41 -12.11
CA ILE A 290 0.11 -1.62 -12.79
C ILE A 290 -1.01 -0.98 -11.96
N GLY A 291 -1.88 -0.21 -12.60
CA GLY A 291 -3.13 0.24 -11.99
C GLY A 291 -3.52 1.67 -12.36
N ASN A 292 -3.89 2.49 -11.38
CA ASN A 292 -4.21 3.90 -11.60
C ASN A 292 -3.05 4.79 -11.16
N LYS A 293 -3.11 6.05 -11.60
CA LYS A 293 -2.29 7.12 -11.05
C LYS A 293 -2.49 7.21 -9.53
N THR A 294 -1.41 7.33 -8.76
CA THR A 294 -1.46 7.44 -7.29
C THR A 294 -1.93 8.81 -6.80
N PHE A 295 -2.16 8.95 -5.49
CA PHE A 295 -2.81 10.11 -4.88
C PHE A 295 -2.08 11.46 -5.11
N GLY A 296 -0.76 11.47 -4.99
CA GLY A 296 0.08 12.66 -5.12
C GLY A 296 0.34 13.40 -3.81
N LYS A 297 0.51 12.70 -2.69
CA LYS A 297 0.92 13.31 -1.43
C LYS A 297 2.43 13.25 -1.30
N GLY A 298 3.11 14.33 -1.67
CA GLY A 298 4.58 14.41 -1.71
C GLY A 298 5.19 15.27 -0.60
N THR A 299 4.57 15.32 0.59
CA THR A 299 5.01 16.11 1.74
C THR A 299 5.36 15.19 2.91
N VAL A 300 6.38 15.57 3.67
CA VAL A 300 6.79 14.88 4.91
C VAL A 300 6.33 15.71 6.10
N GLN A 301 5.72 15.03 7.06
CA GLN A 301 5.31 15.63 8.32
C GLN A 301 6.21 15.15 9.45
N THR A 302 6.43 16.02 10.44
CA THR A 302 6.96 15.69 11.76
C THR A 302 5.90 15.95 12.83
N PHE A 303 6.09 15.40 14.03
CA PHE A 303 5.20 15.59 15.17
C PHE A 303 5.95 16.33 16.28
N LEU A 304 5.41 17.45 16.72
CA LEU A 304 6.02 18.32 17.73
C LEU A 304 5.03 18.48 18.89
N GLY A 305 5.45 18.15 20.10
CA GLY A 305 4.64 18.37 21.29
C GLY A 305 4.50 19.87 21.60
N LEU A 306 3.36 20.24 22.17
CA LEU A 306 3.01 21.62 22.54
C LEU A 306 2.85 21.74 24.06
N SER A 307 2.89 22.97 24.57
CA SER A 307 2.80 23.29 26.01
C SER A 307 1.50 22.80 26.68
N ASP A 308 0.41 22.69 25.93
CA ASP A 308 -0.90 22.18 26.38
C ASP A 308 -0.99 20.64 26.41
N GLY A 309 0.09 19.94 26.02
CA GLY A 309 0.11 18.49 25.88
C GLY A 309 -0.47 17.96 24.56
N GLY A 310 -0.89 18.86 23.66
CA GLY A 310 -1.22 18.56 22.28
C GLY A 310 0.01 18.30 21.42
N VAL A 311 -0.24 17.96 20.14
CA VAL A 311 0.79 17.64 19.15
C VAL A 311 0.49 18.36 17.85
N LEU A 312 1.44 19.16 17.37
CA LEU A 312 1.42 19.71 16.03
C LEU A 312 2.07 18.73 15.06
N LYS A 313 1.27 18.21 14.13
CA LYS A 313 1.77 17.55 12.92
C LYS A 313 2.11 18.62 11.90
N LEU A 314 3.40 18.78 11.58
CA LEU A 314 3.92 19.88 10.77
C LEU A 314 4.55 19.39 9.47
N THR A 315 4.17 19.98 8.34
CA THR A 315 4.90 19.76 7.07
C THR A 315 6.24 20.49 7.06
N ILE A 316 7.34 19.72 7.05
CA ILE A 316 8.72 20.25 7.11
C ILE A 316 9.50 20.06 5.80
N GLN A 317 9.10 19.11 4.96
CA GLN A 317 9.83 18.79 3.74
C GLN A 317 8.87 18.32 2.64
N ARG A 318 9.38 18.31 1.41
CA ARG A 318 8.79 17.63 0.26
C ARG A 318 9.65 16.45 -0.13
N PHE A 319 9.02 15.38 -0.59
CA PHE A 319 9.74 14.23 -1.11
C PHE A 319 9.57 14.07 -2.61
N TYR A 320 10.62 13.55 -3.24
CA TYR A 320 10.74 13.28 -4.66
C TYR A 320 11.24 11.84 -4.82
N SER A 321 10.97 11.25 -5.98
CA SER A 321 11.58 9.96 -6.32
C SER A 321 13.11 10.09 -6.43
N PRO A 322 13.88 8.98 -6.39
CA PRO A 322 15.34 9.02 -6.48
C PRO A 322 15.93 9.76 -7.67
N LYS A 323 15.21 9.84 -8.80
CA LYS A 323 15.60 10.61 -10.00
C LYS A 323 15.07 12.04 -9.99
N GLY A 324 14.54 12.51 -8.87
CA GLY A 324 14.04 13.87 -8.70
C GLY A 324 12.64 14.12 -9.26
N ASN A 325 11.86 13.08 -9.58
CA ASN A 325 10.50 13.28 -10.07
C ASN A 325 9.60 13.81 -8.93
N LYS A 326 8.83 14.85 -9.24
CA LYS A 326 7.90 15.47 -8.30
C LYS A 326 6.69 14.57 -8.07
N ILE A 327 6.37 14.32 -6.80
CA ILE A 327 5.20 13.51 -6.41
C ILE A 327 4.05 14.39 -5.90
N ASN A 328 4.35 15.49 -5.19
CA ASN A 328 3.32 16.33 -4.57
C ASN A 328 2.38 16.97 -5.60
N LYS A 329 1.07 16.73 -5.45
CA LYS A 329 -0.02 17.09 -6.38
C LYS A 329 0.10 16.49 -7.78
N VAL A 330 1.08 15.60 -7.98
CA VAL A 330 1.36 14.96 -9.28
C VAL A 330 1.06 13.48 -9.22
N GLY A 331 1.37 12.78 -8.13
CA GLY A 331 1.25 11.32 -8.07
C GLY A 331 2.25 10.60 -8.98
N ILE A 332 2.15 9.28 -9.01
CA ILE A 332 2.97 8.37 -9.80
C ILE A 332 2.09 7.76 -10.87
N GLN A 333 2.51 7.91 -12.12
CA GLN A 333 1.84 7.29 -13.25
C GLN A 333 2.28 5.83 -13.35
N PRO A 334 1.35 4.86 -13.38
CA PRO A 334 1.70 3.45 -13.57
C PRO A 334 2.27 3.20 -14.97
N ASP A 335 3.13 2.19 -15.08
CA ASP A 335 3.69 1.72 -16.36
C ASP A 335 2.59 1.11 -17.26
N ILE A 336 1.60 0.47 -16.63
CA ILE A 336 0.39 -0.04 -17.28
C ILE A 336 -0.82 0.54 -16.55
N PHE A 337 -1.49 1.49 -17.20
CA PHE A 337 -2.75 2.03 -16.69
C PHE A 337 -3.88 1.02 -16.87
N VAL A 338 -4.57 0.65 -15.79
CA VAL A 338 -5.70 -0.28 -15.75
C VAL A 338 -6.64 0.11 -14.61
N LYS A 339 -7.88 0.50 -14.92
CA LYS A 339 -8.86 0.90 -13.88
C LYS A 339 -9.41 -0.27 -13.08
N ASP A 340 -9.67 -1.40 -13.74
CA ASP A 340 -10.31 -2.54 -13.10
C ASP A 340 -9.33 -3.30 -12.19
N SER A 341 -9.68 -3.42 -10.92
CA SER A 341 -8.85 -4.05 -9.87
C SER A 341 -8.55 -5.53 -10.16
N GLN A 342 -9.51 -6.25 -10.74
CA GLN A 342 -9.32 -7.66 -11.06
C GLN A 342 -8.40 -7.84 -12.26
N MET A 343 -8.56 -7.02 -13.31
CA MET A 343 -7.70 -7.00 -14.49
C MET A 343 -6.26 -6.64 -14.15
N GLN A 344 -6.03 -5.69 -13.22
CA GLN A 344 -4.69 -5.39 -12.70
C GLN A 344 -4.01 -6.66 -12.16
N PHE A 345 -4.72 -7.42 -11.32
CA PHE A 345 -4.22 -8.66 -10.75
C PHE A 345 -4.01 -9.74 -11.83
N ASP A 346 -4.96 -9.92 -12.75
CA ASP A 346 -4.86 -10.94 -13.79
C ASP A 346 -3.68 -10.68 -14.74
N ILE A 347 -3.40 -9.41 -15.07
CA ILE A 347 -2.19 -9.03 -15.82
C ILE A 347 -0.94 -9.35 -15.01
N ALA A 348 -0.87 -8.93 -13.74
CA ALA A 348 0.29 -9.16 -12.88
C ALA A 348 0.61 -10.66 -12.75
N TYR A 349 -0.41 -11.47 -12.47
CA TYR A 349 -0.29 -12.91 -12.34
C TYR A 349 0.18 -13.58 -13.65
N MET A 350 -0.39 -13.16 -14.79
CA MET A 350 0.01 -13.68 -16.10
C MET A 350 1.47 -13.38 -16.43
N LEU A 351 1.95 -12.16 -16.15
CA LEU A 351 3.32 -11.72 -16.45
C LEU A 351 4.39 -12.34 -15.51
N LEU A 352 3.98 -12.70 -14.29
CA LEU A 352 4.83 -13.37 -13.32
C LEU A 352 4.82 -14.89 -13.43
N GLY A 353 3.98 -15.46 -14.29
CA GLY A 353 3.78 -16.90 -14.43
C GLY A 353 5.06 -17.72 -14.68
N LYS A 354 4.89 -19.04 -14.59
CA LYS A 354 5.97 -20.05 -14.67
C LYS A 354 6.89 -19.81 -15.87
N SER A 355 8.20 -19.88 -15.64
CA SER A 355 9.18 -19.95 -16.73
C SER A 355 9.61 -21.39 -17.01
N SER A 356 9.84 -21.72 -18.28
CA SER A 356 10.24 -23.06 -18.72
C SER A 356 11.53 -23.04 -19.53
N LYS A 357 12.36 -24.09 -19.37
CA LYS A 357 13.50 -24.34 -20.27
C LYS A 357 13.04 -24.67 -21.69
N ILE A 358 11.92 -25.38 -21.83
CA ILE A 358 11.27 -25.66 -23.11
C ILE A 358 10.39 -24.47 -23.47
N LYS A 359 10.72 -23.78 -24.57
CA LYS A 359 10.02 -22.56 -24.97
C LYS A 359 8.69 -22.85 -25.69
N LYS A 360 8.54 -24.03 -26.28
CA LYS A 360 7.26 -24.45 -26.87
C LYS A 360 6.15 -24.42 -25.81
N GLY A 361 5.03 -23.80 -26.15
CA GLY A 361 3.90 -23.58 -25.23
C GLY A 361 3.96 -22.25 -24.49
N PHE A 362 5.05 -21.49 -24.62
CA PHE A 362 5.21 -20.16 -24.04
C PHE A 362 5.31 -19.11 -25.16
N CYS A 363 5.02 -17.87 -24.81
CA CYS A 363 5.44 -16.71 -25.57
C CYS A 363 6.23 -15.77 -24.66
N MET A 364 7.00 -14.88 -25.26
CA MET A 364 7.71 -13.83 -24.54
C MET A 364 7.30 -12.48 -25.13
N VAL A 365 6.95 -11.55 -24.26
CA VAL A 365 6.55 -10.18 -24.62
C VAL A 365 7.51 -9.18 -24.02
N LYS A 366 7.76 -8.09 -24.74
CA LYS A 366 8.47 -6.93 -24.19
C LYS A 366 7.45 -5.88 -23.77
N ILE A 367 7.48 -5.46 -22.51
CA ILE A 367 6.67 -4.37 -21.96
C ILE A 367 7.63 -3.38 -21.30
N GLY A 368 7.56 -2.12 -21.73
CA GLY A 368 8.62 -1.15 -21.44
C GLY A 368 9.96 -1.70 -21.91
N ASP A 369 10.92 -1.78 -20.98
CA ASP A 369 12.27 -2.31 -21.24
C ASP A 369 12.47 -3.76 -20.77
N SER A 370 11.43 -4.39 -20.23
CA SER A 370 11.51 -5.72 -19.62
C SER A 370 10.83 -6.79 -20.46
N TYR A 371 11.35 -8.01 -20.37
CA TYR A 371 10.79 -9.19 -21.03
C TYR A 371 10.03 -10.06 -20.04
N TYR A 372 8.81 -10.46 -20.43
CA TYR A 372 7.92 -11.30 -19.64
C TYR A 372 7.59 -12.55 -20.45
N GLU A 373 7.84 -13.71 -19.84
CA GLU A 373 7.47 -15.01 -20.39
C GLU A 373 6.06 -15.36 -19.89
N ILE A 374 5.18 -15.76 -20.80
CA ILE A 374 3.78 -16.09 -20.54
C ILE A 374 3.52 -17.53 -20.98
N ASP A 375 2.96 -18.34 -20.07
CA ASP A 375 2.42 -19.66 -20.40
C ASP A 375 1.14 -19.50 -21.24
N LYS A 376 1.18 -19.95 -22.50
CA LYS A 376 0.02 -19.83 -23.40
C LYS A 376 -1.18 -20.65 -22.94
N ASN A 377 -1.00 -21.63 -22.04
CA ASN A 377 -2.13 -22.33 -21.44
C ASN A 377 -3.00 -21.43 -20.56
N LEU A 378 -2.41 -20.40 -19.92
CA LEU A 378 -3.20 -19.43 -19.15
C LEU A 378 -4.21 -18.71 -20.05
N LEU A 379 -3.85 -18.45 -21.30
CA LEU A 379 -4.69 -17.75 -22.28
C LEU A 379 -5.89 -18.58 -22.77
N LYS A 380 -6.05 -19.83 -22.33
CA LYS A 380 -7.30 -20.60 -22.50
C LYS A 380 -8.38 -20.16 -21.53
N ASN A 381 -7.99 -19.58 -20.38
CA ASN A 381 -8.94 -18.99 -19.43
C ASN A 381 -9.29 -17.57 -19.89
N LYS A 382 -10.60 -17.27 -19.94
CA LYS A 382 -11.12 -15.99 -20.42
C LYS A 382 -10.48 -14.78 -19.73
N LYS A 383 -10.25 -14.80 -18.41
CA LYS A 383 -9.73 -13.64 -17.70
C LYS A 383 -8.28 -13.28 -18.09
N TYR A 384 -7.44 -14.28 -18.32
CA TYR A 384 -6.06 -14.06 -18.77
C TYR A 384 -5.99 -13.79 -20.27
N TYR A 385 -6.90 -14.36 -21.06
CA TYR A 385 -7.08 -13.97 -22.45
C TYR A 385 -7.43 -12.47 -22.56
N ASP A 386 -8.44 -12.01 -21.82
CA ASP A 386 -8.86 -10.62 -21.81
C ASP A 386 -7.71 -9.70 -21.34
N ALA A 387 -6.95 -10.10 -20.31
CA ALA A 387 -5.75 -9.41 -19.87
C ALA A 387 -4.68 -9.29 -20.97
N PHE A 388 -4.38 -10.37 -21.69
CA PHE A 388 -3.42 -10.35 -22.80
C PHE A 388 -3.89 -9.45 -23.95
N ILE A 389 -5.16 -9.55 -24.33
CA ILE A 389 -5.76 -8.71 -25.37
C ILE A 389 -5.77 -7.24 -24.94
N TYR A 390 -6.02 -6.94 -23.67
CA TYR A 390 -5.91 -5.59 -23.14
C TYR A 390 -4.50 -5.02 -23.36
N LEU A 391 -3.46 -5.78 -23.00
CA LEU A 391 -2.07 -5.36 -23.20
C LEU A 391 -1.72 -5.16 -24.68
N LEU A 392 -2.20 -6.07 -25.54
CA LEU A 392 -1.95 -6.03 -26.98
C LEU A 392 -2.66 -4.84 -27.65
N ASN A 393 -3.93 -4.61 -27.31
CA ASN A 393 -4.75 -3.58 -27.94
C ASN A 393 -4.33 -2.17 -27.52
N ASN A 394 -3.93 -1.99 -26.27
CA ASN A 394 -3.41 -0.72 -25.74
C ASN A 394 -1.91 -0.50 -26.00
N ASN A 395 -1.29 -1.33 -26.86
CA ASN A 395 0.10 -1.19 -27.29
C ASN A 395 1.14 -1.23 -26.16
N TYR A 396 0.83 -1.89 -25.04
CA TYR A 396 1.80 -2.15 -23.96
C TYR A 396 2.82 -3.21 -24.37
N ILE A 397 2.41 -4.19 -25.17
CA ILE A 397 3.32 -5.17 -25.79
C ILE A 397 4.05 -4.49 -26.95
N LYS A 398 5.36 -4.22 -26.76
CA LYS A 398 6.24 -3.60 -27.77
C LYS A 398 6.86 -4.60 -28.73
N GLU A 399 7.15 -5.80 -28.23
CA GLU A 399 7.67 -6.91 -29.03
C GLU A 399 6.99 -8.21 -28.60
N TYR A 400 6.74 -9.11 -29.55
CA TYR A 400 6.21 -10.44 -29.29
C TYR A 400 7.14 -11.50 -29.89
N TYR A 401 7.37 -12.56 -29.13
CA TYR A 401 8.15 -13.71 -29.52
C TYR A 401 7.34 -14.98 -29.25
N ASP A 402 7.25 -15.87 -30.24
CA ASP A 402 6.62 -17.17 -30.04
C ASP A 402 7.68 -18.22 -29.70
N GLY A 403 7.38 -19.08 -28.73
CA GLY A 403 8.28 -20.14 -28.30
C GLY A 403 8.22 -21.36 -29.21
N THR A 404 9.38 -21.80 -29.69
CA THR A 404 9.57 -23.05 -30.43
C THR A 404 10.26 -24.10 -29.57
N ASN A 405 10.51 -25.31 -30.11
CA ASN A 405 11.28 -26.33 -29.40
C ASN A 405 12.71 -25.89 -29.03
N GLN A 406 13.28 -24.92 -29.75
CA GLN A 406 14.70 -24.53 -29.62
C GLN A 406 14.87 -23.15 -28.98
N LYS A 407 14.03 -22.18 -29.32
CA LYS A 407 14.18 -20.78 -28.91
C LYS A 407 12.90 -19.97 -29.09
N TYR A 408 12.94 -18.74 -28.58
CA TYR A 408 12.00 -17.68 -28.95
C TYR A 408 12.30 -17.12 -30.35
N VAL A 409 11.25 -16.94 -31.14
CA VAL A 409 11.33 -16.36 -32.49
C VAL A 409 10.53 -15.07 -32.50
N ARG A 410 11.17 -13.96 -32.84
CA ARG A 410 10.52 -12.65 -32.94
C ARG A 410 9.47 -12.67 -34.05
N ILE A 411 8.29 -12.14 -33.75
CA ILE A 411 7.18 -12.04 -34.70
C ILE A 411 6.91 -10.57 -35.01
N ALA A 412 6.58 -10.29 -36.27
CA ALA A 412 6.13 -8.96 -36.67
C ALA A 412 4.87 -8.57 -35.87
N MET A 413 4.79 -7.31 -35.45
CA MET A 413 3.70 -6.79 -34.59
C MET A 413 2.38 -6.63 -35.35
N LYS A 414 1.77 -7.75 -35.77
CA LYS A 414 0.43 -7.83 -36.37
C LYS A 414 -0.52 -8.43 -35.33
N LYS A 415 -1.39 -7.61 -34.72
CA LYS A 415 -2.24 -8.00 -33.57
C LYS A 415 -3.04 -9.30 -33.82
N SER A 416 -3.69 -9.42 -34.98
CA SER A 416 -4.47 -10.60 -35.36
C SER A 416 -3.65 -11.89 -35.48
N ILE A 417 -2.37 -11.79 -35.84
CA ILE A 417 -1.45 -12.93 -35.90
C ILE A 417 -0.98 -13.29 -34.49
N ILE A 418 -0.63 -12.29 -33.69
CA ILE A 418 -0.17 -12.46 -32.31
C ILE A 418 -1.24 -13.13 -31.46
N GLU A 419 -2.49 -12.67 -31.55
CA GLU A 419 -3.62 -13.29 -30.86
C GLU A 419 -3.76 -14.78 -31.22
N LYS A 420 -3.68 -15.12 -32.51
CA LYS A 420 -3.77 -16.52 -32.96
C LYS A 420 -2.60 -17.36 -32.45
N LEU A 421 -1.38 -16.83 -32.43
CA LEU A 421 -0.20 -17.53 -31.89
C LEU A 421 -0.30 -17.72 -30.37
N ALA A 422 -0.74 -16.68 -29.66
CA ALA A 422 -0.89 -16.67 -28.21
C ALA A 422 -2.00 -17.64 -27.75
N THR A 423 -3.11 -17.71 -28.48
CA THR A 423 -4.23 -18.62 -28.19
C THR A 423 -4.05 -20.03 -28.75
N GLY A 424 -2.92 -20.33 -29.40
CA GLY A 424 -2.66 -21.65 -29.98
C GLY A 424 -3.52 -21.98 -31.20
N LYS A 425 -4.11 -20.99 -31.88
CA LYS A 425 -4.75 -21.11 -33.20
C LYS A 425 -3.73 -21.09 -34.35
N ALA A 426 -2.50 -20.65 -34.07
CA ALA A 426 -1.36 -20.69 -34.97
C ALA A 426 -0.09 -21.13 -34.21
N TYR A 427 0.94 -21.54 -34.95
CA TYR A 427 2.25 -21.89 -34.41
C TYR A 427 3.38 -21.51 -35.36
N VAL A 428 4.58 -21.33 -34.81
CA VAL A 428 5.80 -21.07 -35.57
C VAL A 428 6.52 -22.39 -35.86
N GLU A 429 6.74 -22.68 -37.14
CA GLU A 429 7.48 -23.85 -37.60
C GLU A 429 8.83 -23.44 -38.19
N ARG A 430 9.89 -24.19 -37.85
CA ARG A 430 11.20 -24.08 -38.49
C ARG A 430 11.20 -24.91 -39.77
N VAL A 431 11.36 -24.28 -40.92
CA VAL A 431 11.42 -24.94 -42.23
C VAL A 431 12.80 -24.82 -42.85
N LYS A 432 13.22 -25.86 -43.56
CA LYS A 432 14.45 -25.85 -44.36
C LYS A 432 14.17 -25.11 -45.67
N THR A 433 15.07 -24.22 -46.07
CA THR A 433 15.01 -23.44 -47.31
C THR A 433 16.29 -23.62 -48.10
N LYS A 434 16.31 -23.18 -49.37
CA LYS A 434 17.53 -23.19 -50.19
C LYS A 434 18.69 -22.39 -49.58
N LYS A 435 18.41 -21.42 -48.70
CA LYS A 435 19.40 -20.56 -48.03
C LYS A 435 19.65 -20.95 -46.55
N GLY A 436 19.23 -22.15 -46.13
CA GLY A 436 19.41 -22.63 -44.74
C GLY A 436 18.07 -22.90 -44.06
N TYR A 437 17.77 -22.21 -42.96
CA TYR A 437 16.51 -22.37 -42.23
C TYR A 437 15.75 -21.05 -42.10
N SER A 438 14.43 -21.12 -42.15
CA SER A 438 13.54 -19.99 -41.91
C SER A 438 12.41 -20.39 -40.98
N TYR A 439 11.70 -19.40 -40.44
CA TYR A 439 10.53 -19.63 -39.59
C TYR A 439 9.28 -19.15 -40.33
N VAL A 440 8.26 -20.01 -40.39
CA VAL A 440 6.97 -19.70 -41.01
C VAL A 440 5.86 -19.88 -39.98
N ILE A 441 4.81 -19.07 -40.11
CA ILE A 441 3.62 -19.18 -39.27
C ILE A 441 2.63 -20.10 -39.97
N ARG A 442 2.20 -21.16 -39.27
CA ARG A 442 1.13 -22.05 -39.71
C ARG A 442 -0.09 -21.90 -38.84
N TYR A 443 -1.25 -22.13 -39.43
CA TYR A 443 -2.53 -22.15 -38.73
C TYR A 443 -2.94 -23.59 -38.52
N TYR A 444 -3.49 -23.91 -37.36
CA TYR A 444 -4.18 -25.17 -37.21
C TYR A 444 -5.42 -25.11 -38.10
N THR A 445 -5.50 -25.99 -39.09
CA THR A 445 -6.74 -26.21 -39.83
C THR A 445 -7.83 -26.55 -38.82
N ALA A 446 -8.95 -25.85 -38.86
CA ALA A 446 -10.14 -26.33 -38.19
C ALA A 446 -10.33 -27.77 -38.67
N LEU A 447 -10.30 -28.73 -37.74
CA LEU A 447 -10.83 -30.05 -38.04
C LEU A 447 -12.22 -29.77 -38.59
N LYS A 448 -12.42 -30.03 -39.90
CA LYS A 448 -13.76 -30.20 -40.42
C LYS A 448 -14.35 -31.25 -39.49
N LYS A 449 -15.29 -30.86 -38.62
CA LYS A 449 -16.21 -31.82 -38.04
C LYS A 449 -16.82 -32.51 -39.27
N GLY A 450 -16.41 -33.75 -39.55
CA GLY A 450 -17.09 -34.59 -40.55
C GLY A 450 -18.57 -34.59 -40.18
N ALA A 451 -19.46 -34.24 -41.11
CA ALA A 451 -19.88 -35.06 -42.24
C ALA A 451 -20.50 -36.36 -41.74
#